data_AF-A0A915CQX6-F1
#
_entry.id   AF-A0A915CQX6-F1
#
_cell.length_a   1.000
_cell.length_b   1.000
_cell.length_c   1.000
_cell.angle_alpha   90.00
_cell.angle_beta   90.00
_cell.angle_gamma   90.00
#
_symmetry.space_group_name_H-M   'P 1'
#
loop_
_entity.id
_entity.type
_entity.pdbx_description
1 polymer ?
#
loop_
_entity_poly.entity_id
_entity_poly.type
_entity_poly.pdbx_seq_one_letter_code
_entity_poly.pdbx_strand_id
1 'polypeptide(L)'
;MAMFTTSLAVALIVVGASLDYGSFGTFIFAYGGHAVFPTIQHDMRKPHEFTKSSILAFSIMVSMYTPVSIMGYMTYGDSLRESVINSLQTKWIQQSVNMLITIHCILTLTIVFNPINQEVEEFFHVPHEFGVKRVLVRSSTLLAIVFKVTHFWPLLDFVGGSTLTLTSLIFPCLFYLYLTVGEQKAKENVREAPKNGLAVKKNEPVSFVDVLERSNKVTLFCCTFIALFGIIGGAAATFSAIREMSYAHFIPPCYVSAFLNITDPNNGGHTNCCGAYQNISMYGNASLYCSEPDFKFYTD
;
A
#
# COMPACT_ATOMS: atom_id res chain seq x y z
N MET A 1 9.40 6.69 18.55
CA MET A 1 9.13 5.36 19.12
C MET A 1 7.88 4.73 18.52
N ALA A 2 6.71 5.39 18.50
CA ALA A 2 5.45 4.85 17.95
C ALA A 2 5.56 4.37 16.47
N MET A 3 6.08 5.21 15.59
CA MET A 3 6.31 4.85 14.17
C MET A 3 7.25 3.65 14.02
N PHE A 4 8.30 3.56 14.84
CA PHE A 4 9.21 2.41 14.79
C PHE A 4 8.52 1.12 15.25
N THR A 5 7.70 1.18 16.31
CA THR A 5 6.94 0.02 16.78
C THR A 5 5.90 -0.45 15.77
N THR A 6 5.25 0.47 15.03
CA THR A 6 4.31 0.09 13.97
C THR A 6 5.04 -0.47 12.76
N SER A 7 6.15 0.13 12.32
CA SER A 7 6.98 -0.41 11.23
C SER A 7 7.53 -1.80 11.54
N LEU A 8 7.97 -2.05 12.77
CA LEU A 8 8.43 -3.38 13.21
C LEU A 8 7.26 -4.38 13.24
N ALA A 9 6.09 -3.98 13.73
CA ALA A 9 4.91 -4.84 13.74
C ALA A 9 4.48 -5.21 12.31
N VAL A 10 4.46 -4.23 11.40
CA VAL A 10 4.16 -4.47 9.98
C VAL A 10 5.20 -5.38 9.35
N ALA A 11 6.50 -5.13 9.59
CA ALA A 11 7.56 -6.01 9.07
C ALA A 11 7.40 -7.45 9.58
N LEU A 12 7.08 -7.66 10.85
CA LEU A 12 6.87 -8.99 11.41
C LEU A 12 5.62 -9.68 10.83
N ILE A 13 4.52 -8.95 10.64
CA ILE A 13 3.31 -9.46 10.00
C ILE A 13 3.63 -9.88 8.56
N VAL A 14 4.34 -9.03 7.81
CA VAL A 14 4.70 -9.29 6.41
C VAL A 14 5.67 -10.45 6.30
N VAL A 15 6.72 -10.52 7.11
CA VAL A 15 7.66 -11.65 7.14
C VAL A 15 6.95 -12.96 7.51
N GLY A 16 5.98 -12.92 8.44
CA GLY A 16 5.21 -14.10 8.83
C GLY A 16 4.19 -14.57 7.78
N ALA A 17 3.71 -13.67 6.93
CA ALA A 17 2.67 -13.95 5.94
C ALA A 17 3.20 -14.19 4.51
N SER A 18 4.38 -13.66 4.16
CA SER A 18 4.89 -13.64 2.78
C SER A 18 5.93 -14.74 2.57
N LEU A 19 5.55 -15.85 1.93
CA LEU A 19 6.49 -16.81 1.34
C LEU A 19 6.88 -16.43 -0.09
N ASP A 20 6.09 -15.57 -0.74
CA ASP A 20 6.29 -15.11 -2.11
C ASP A 20 6.39 -13.57 -2.18
N TYR A 21 7.37 -13.07 -2.93
CA TYR A 21 7.63 -11.64 -3.10
C TYR A 21 6.55 -10.94 -3.95
N GLY A 22 5.79 -11.68 -4.77
CA GLY A 22 4.72 -11.13 -5.60
C GLY A 22 3.52 -10.58 -4.82
N SER A 23 3.34 -10.98 -3.55
CA SER A 23 2.27 -10.45 -2.69
C SER A 23 2.74 -9.35 -1.73
N PHE A 24 4.05 -9.08 -1.69
CA PHE A 24 4.65 -8.17 -0.72
C PHE A 24 4.09 -6.75 -0.82
N GLY A 25 3.96 -6.20 -2.05
CA GLY A 25 3.44 -4.86 -2.25
C GLY A 25 1.99 -4.74 -1.80
N THR A 26 1.15 -5.73 -2.13
CA THR A 26 -0.25 -5.80 -1.69
C THR A 26 -0.37 -5.84 -0.16
N PHE A 27 0.47 -6.61 0.54
CA PHE A 27 0.49 -6.61 2.01
C PHE A 27 0.92 -5.26 2.59
N ILE A 28 1.98 -4.65 2.05
CA ILE A 28 2.43 -3.32 2.51
C ILE A 28 1.38 -2.25 2.21
N PHE A 29 0.65 -2.38 1.11
CA PHE A 29 -0.47 -1.50 0.79
C PHE A 29 -1.61 -1.64 1.81
N ALA A 30 -1.99 -2.87 2.17
CA ALA A 30 -3.03 -3.16 3.14
C ALA A 30 -2.73 -2.63 4.55
N TYR A 31 -1.44 -2.62 4.95
CA TYR A 31 -0.97 -2.09 6.24
C TYR A 31 -0.30 -0.71 6.12
N GLY A 32 -0.54 -0.01 5.01
CA GLY A 32 0.00 1.32 4.74
C GLY A 32 -0.62 2.42 5.59
N GLY A 33 -0.26 3.68 5.28
CA GLY A 33 -0.82 4.87 5.95
C GLY A 33 0.13 5.61 6.90
N HIS A 34 1.38 5.18 7.00
CA HIS A 34 2.38 5.80 7.88
C HIS A 34 2.63 7.29 7.57
N ALA A 35 2.43 7.71 6.32
CA ALA A 35 2.61 9.10 5.90
C ALA A 35 1.65 10.08 6.60
N VAL A 36 0.46 9.65 7.04
CA VAL A 36 -0.50 10.51 7.73
C VAL A 36 -0.33 10.51 9.25
N PHE A 37 0.51 9.63 9.79
CA PHE A 37 0.70 9.49 11.24
C PHE A 37 1.19 10.77 11.93
N PRO A 38 2.14 11.55 11.37
CA PRO A 38 2.54 12.81 11.98
C PRO A 38 1.38 13.81 12.13
N THR A 39 0.55 13.93 11.09
CA THR A 39 -0.63 14.81 11.10
C THR A 39 -1.65 14.34 12.13
N ILE A 40 -1.97 13.04 12.15
CA ILE A 40 -2.89 12.46 13.15
C ILE A 40 -2.36 12.70 14.56
N GLN A 41 -1.08 12.43 14.81
CA GLN A 41 -0.46 12.64 16.13
C GLN A 41 -0.50 14.10 16.55
N HIS A 42 -0.27 15.03 15.62
CA HIS A 42 -0.35 16.47 15.87
C HIS A 42 -1.78 16.91 16.24
N ASP A 43 -2.78 16.36 15.55
CA ASP A 43 -4.19 16.74 15.74
C ASP A 43 -4.85 16.04 16.95
N MET A 44 -4.20 15.04 17.55
CA MET A 44 -4.68 14.38 18.76
C MET A 44 -4.68 15.34 19.95
N ARG A 45 -5.78 15.35 20.72
CA ARG A 45 -5.87 16.07 22.00
C ARG A 45 -4.75 15.71 23.00
N LYS A 46 -4.28 14.45 22.95
CA LYS A 46 -3.16 13.94 23.77
C LYS A 46 -2.14 13.22 22.88
N PRO A 47 -1.16 13.94 22.29
CA PRO A 47 -0.20 13.35 21.34
C PRO A 47 0.65 12.21 21.91
N HIS A 48 0.91 12.22 23.23
CA HIS A 48 1.70 11.17 23.90
C HIS A 48 1.02 9.80 23.93
N GLU A 49 -0.30 9.74 23.72
CA GLU A 49 -1.06 8.47 23.67
C GLU A 49 -1.12 7.85 22.26
N PHE A 50 -0.48 8.48 21.26
CA PHE A 50 -0.49 8.03 19.86
C PHE A 50 -0.03 6.57 19.69
N THR A 51 0.98 6.13 20.46
CA THR A 51 1.44 4.73 20.41
C THR A 51 0.32 3.75 20.78
N LYS A 52 -0.47 4.05 21.82
CA LYS A 52 -1.58 3.20 22.25
C LYS A 52 -2.69 3.17 21.20
N SER A 53 -3.01 4.34 20.64
CA SER A 53 -4.00 4.47 19.57
C SER A 53 -3.59 3.68 18.33
N SER A 54 -2.31 3.75 17.95
CA SER A 54 -1.77 3.03 16.78
C SER A 54 -1.81 1.51 16.98
N ILE A 55 -1.37 1.03 18.15
CA ILE A 55 -1.41 -0.41 18.47
C ILE A 55 -2.85 -0.94 18.42
N LEU A 56 -3.81 -0.20 18.99
CA LEU A 56 -5.22 -0.56 18.94
C LEU A 56 -5.75 -0.61 17.50
N ALA A 57 -5.44 0.40 16.68
CA ALA A 57 -5.87 0.45 15.28
C ALA A 57 -5.34 -0.75 14.47
N PHE A 58 -4.04 -1.05 14.56
CA PHE A 58 -3.46 -2.22 13.88
C PHE A 58 -3.99 -3.55 14.42
N SER A 59 -4.27 -3.65 15.72
CA SER A 59 -4.89 -4.86 16.31
C SER A 59 -6.28 -5.09 15.74
N ILE A 60 -7.09 -4.03 15.61
CA ILE A 60 -8.41 -4.10 14.99
C ILE A 60 -8.28 -4.53 13.52
N MET A 61 -7.35 -3.92 12.76
CA MET A 61 -7.11 -4.28 11.36
C MET A 61 -6.77 -5.77 11.20
N VAL A 62 -5.83 -6.30 11.99
CA VAL A 62 -5.48 -7.73 11.98
C VAL A 62 -6.69 -8.59 12.35
N SER A 63 -7.47 -8.18 13.36
CA SER A 63 -8.67 -8.92 13.78
C SER A 63 -9.77 -8.95 12.73
N MET A 64 -9.84 -7.95 11.85
CA MET A 64 -10.81 -7.89 10.75
C MET A 64 -10.30 -8.64 9.50
N TYR A 65 -9.04 -8.46 9.13
CA TYR A 65 -8.49 -9.03 7.90
C TYR A 65 -8.28 -10.53 8.01
N THR A 66 -7.72 -11.01 9.13
CA THR A 66 -7.36 -12.43 9.28
C THR A 66 -8.56 -13.38 9.16
N PRO A 67 -9.70 -13.18 9.87
CA PRO A 67 -10.84 -14.08 9.76
C PRO A 67 -11.47 -14.06 8.36
N VAL A 68 -11.54 -12.89 7.72
CA VAL A 68 -12.10 -12.76 6.37
C VAL A 68 -11.23 -13.50 5.36
N SER A 69 -9.90 -13.35 5.45
CA SER A 69 -8.96 -14.07 4.58
C SER A 69 -9.03 -15.59 4.81
N ILE A 70 -9.08 -16.05 6.07
CA ILE A 70 -9.20 -17.48 6.40
C ILE A 70 -10.52 -18.05 5.85
N MET A 71 -11.66 -17.40 6.10
CA MET A 71 -12.95 -17.87 5.59
C MET A 71 -13.02 -17.86 4.07
N GLY A 72 -12.45 -16.83 3.43
CA GLY A 72 -12.33 -16.75 1.98
C GLY A 72 -11.55 -17.94 1.42
N TYR A 73 -10.36 -18.20 1.97
CA TYR A 73 -9.53 -19.33 1.55
C TYR A 73 -10.20 -20.69 1.82
N MET A 74 -10.83 -20.87 2.99
CA MET A 74 -11.54 -22.12 3.32
C MET A 74 -12.74 -22.40 2.41
N THR A 75 -13.41 -21.35 1.91
CA THR A 75 -14.62 -21.49 1.09
C THR A 75 -14.29 -21.69 -0.39
N TYR A 76 -13.35 -20.93 -0.92
CA TYR A 76 -13.05 -20.89 -2.36
C TYR A 76 -11.79 -21.70 -2.72
N GLY A 77 -10.88 -21.94 -1.77
CA GLY A 77 -9.64 -22.69 -1.98
C GLY A 77 -8.83 -22.15 -3.17
N ASP A 78 -8.33 -23.07 -3.99
CA ASP A 78 -7.49 -22.78 -5.15
C ASP A 78 -8.25 -22.04 -6.28
N SER A 79 -9.57 -21.91 -6.18
CA SER A 79 -10.38 -21.13 -7.13
C SER A 79 -10.25 -19.63 -6.96
N LEU A 80 -9.62 -19.16 -5.86
CA LEU A 80 -9.34 -17.74 -5.66
C LEU A 80 -8.40 -17.21 -6.75
N ARG A 81 -8.66 -15.97 -7.15
CA ARG A 81 -7.82 -15.18 -8.06
C ARG A 81 -7.46 -13.87 -7.37
N GLU A 82 -7.02 -12.87 -8.12
CA GLU A 82 -6.65 -11.53 -7.62
C GLU A 82 -7.70 -10.91 -6.68
N SER A 83 -8.98 -11.22 -6.89
CA SER A 83 -10.07 -10.76 -6.02
C SER A 83 -11.03 -11.89 -5.63
N VAL A 84 -11.36 -11.95 -4.34
CA VAL A 84 -12.44 -12.81 -3.81
C VAL A 84 -13.82 -12.45 -4.38
N ILE A 85 -14.00 -11.20 -4.83
CA ILE A 85 -15.28 -10.70 -5.34
C ILE A 85 -15.64 -11.41 -6.65
N ASN A 86 -14.65 -11.77 -7.45
CA ASN A 86 -14.85 -12.50 -8.70
C ASN A 86 -15.33 -13.93 -8.46
N SER A 87 -15.19 -14.44 -7.24
CA SER A 87 -15.68 -15.78 -6.85
C SER A 87 -17.10 -15.75 -6.27
N LEU A 88 -17.70 -14.58 -6.08
CA LEU A 88 -19.08 -14.45 -5.58
C LEU A 88 -20.09 -14.82 -6.68
N GLN A 89 -20.78 -15.93 -6.48
CA GLN A 89 -21.75 -16.44 -7.46
C GLN A 89 -23.09 -15.68 -7.44
N THR A 90 -23.41 -15.00 -6.33
CA THR A 90 -24.65 -14.25 -6.19
C THR A 90 -24.55 -12.88 -6.87
N LYS A 91 -25.11 -12.76 -8.08
CA LYS A 91 -25.01 -11.57 -8.95
C LYS A 91 -25.33 -10.24 -8.25
N TRP A 92 -26.43 -10.15 -7.50
CA TRP A 92 -26.83 -8.92 -6.82
C TRP A 92 -25.85 -8.48 -5.72
N ILE A 93 -25.29 -9.45 -4.99
CA ILE A 93 -24.28 -9.18 -3.95
C ILE A 93 -22.97 -8.73 -4.60
N GLN A 94 -22.51 -9.47 -5.62
CA GLN A 94 -21.30 -9.15 -6.36
C GLN A 94 -21.37 -7.73 -6.96
N GLN A 95 -22.49 -7.38 -7.61
CA GLN A 95 -22.68 -6.06 -8.20
C GLN A 95 -22.71 -4.94 -7.15
N SER A 96 -23.35 -5.18 -5.98
CA SER A 96 -23.37 -4.22 -4.88
C SER A 96 -21.99 -3.98 -4.30
N VAL A 97 -21.20 -5.04 -4.10
CA VAL A 97 -19.81 -4.96 -3.61
C VAL A 97 -18.92 -4.23 -4.63
N ASN A 98 -19.06 -4.54 -5.92
CA ASN A 98 -18.33 -3.85 -6.99
C ASN A 98 -18.66 -2.36 -7.03
N MET A 99 -19.92 -1.95 -6.86
CA MET A 99 -20.28 -0.54 -6.78
C MET A 99 -19.65 0.15 -5.56
N LEU A 100 -19.72 -0.48 -4.38
CA LEU A 100 -19.16 0.08 -3.15
C LEU A 100 -17.64 0.28 -3.26
N ILE A 101 -16.92 -0.72 -3.79
CA ILE A 101 -15.48 -0.64 -4.02
C ILE A 101 -15.15 0.42 -5.07
N THR A 102 -15.93 0.52 -6.14
CA THR A 102 -15.74 1.56 -7.16
C THR A 102 -15.83 2.96 -6.54
N ILE A 103 -16.86 3.22 -5.72
CA ILE A 103 -17.03 4.50 -5.02
C ILE A 103 -15.86 4.76 -4.07
N HIS A 104 -15.48 3.76 -3.28
CA HIS A 104 -14.32 3.84 -2.38
C HIS A 104 -13.04 4.18 -3.16
N CYS A 105 -12.75 3.48 -4.25
CA CYS A 105 -11.56 3.70 -5.07
C CYS A 105 -11.55 5.10 -5.69
N ILE A 106 -12.68 5.61 -6.22
CA ILE A 106 -12.76 6.97 -6.78
C ILE A 106 -12.41 8.02 -5.72
N LEU A 107 -12.96 7.88 -4.51
CA LEU A 107 -12.68 8.81 -3.41
C LEU A 107 -11.21 8.72 -2.97
N THR A 108 -10.70 7.50 -2.77
CA THR A 108 -9.32 7.27 -2.33
C THR A 108 -8.31 7.73 -3.37
N LEU A 109 -8.52 7.45 -4.67
CA LEU A 109 -7.64 7.91 -5.75
C LEU A 109 -7.55 9.44 -5.80
N THR A 110 -8.67 10.14 -5.56
CA THR A 110 -8.68 11.60 -5.50
C THR A 110 -7.76 12.13 -4.40
N ILE A 111 -7.79 11.50 -3.22
CA ILE A 111 -6.94 11.88 -2.09
C ILE A 111 -5.47 11.54 -2.37
N VAL A 112 -5.20 10.33 -2.86
CA VAL A 112 -3.84 9.82 -3.12
C VAL A 112 -3.14 10.59 -4.24
N PHE A 113 -3.87 11.05 -5.26
CA PHE A 113 -3.28 11.82 -6.36
C PHE A 113 -3.14 13.31 -6.06
N ASN A 114 -3.72 13.83 -4.97
CA ASN A 114 -3.60 15.25 -4.66
C ASN A 114 -2.14 15.71 -4.46
N PRO A 115 -1.27 15.00 -3.71
CA PRO A 115 0.16 15.35 -3.63
C PRO A 115 0.86 15.34 -4.98
N ILE A 116 0.60 14.32 -5.82
CA ILE A 116 1.19 14.24 -7.18
C ILE A 116 0.77 15.46 -8.01
N ASN A 117 -0.50 15.84 -7.93
CA ASN A 117 -1.01 17.02 -8.61
C ASN A 117 -0.36 18.30 -8.09
N GLN A 118 -0.06 18.40 -6.80
CA GLN A 118 0.64 19.55 -6.22
C GLN A 118 2.08 19.65 -6.71
N GLU A 119 2.82 18.52 -6.75
CA GLU A 119 4.18 18.48 -7.30
C GLU A 119 4.21 18.89 -8.78
N VAL A 120 3.26 18.41 -9.58
CA VAL A 120 3.14 18.79 -10.99
C VAL A 120 2.75 20.28 -11.12
N GLU A 121 1.84 20.78 -10.27
CA GLU A 121 1.48 22.21 -10.23
C GLU A 121 2.70 23.09 -9.93
N GLU A 122 3.56 22.68 -8.99
CA GLU A 122 4.78 23.38 -8.64
C GLU A 122 5.80 23.34 -9.78
N PHE A 123 6.02 22.17 -10.40
CA PHE A 123 6.90 22.03 -11.55
C PHE A 123 6.51 22.94 -12.72
N PHE A 124 5.22 23.07 -13.01
CA PHE A 124 4.69 23.96 -14.07
C PHE A 124 4.43 25.40 -13.60
N HIS A 125 4.84 25.76 -12.38
CA HIS A 125 4.66 27.07 -11.76
C HIS A 125 3.21 27.57 -11.93
N VAL A 126 2.25 26.73 -11.58
CA VAL A 126 0.82 27.04 -11.68
C VAL A 126 0.41 27.87 -10.46
N PRO A 127 -0.25 29.03 -10.65
CA PRO A 127 -0.75 29.81 -9.53
C PRO A 127 -1.78 29.01 -8.73
N HIS A 128 -1.78 29.13 -7.41
CA HIS A 128 -2.64 28.39 -6.49
C HIS A 128 -4.13 28.82 -6.53
N GLU A 129 -4.47 29.78 -7.37
CA GLU A 129 -5.84 30.24 -7.59
C GLU A 129 -6.63 29.23 -8.46
N PHE A 130 -7.97 29.29 -8.38
CA PHE A 130 -8.84 28.52 -9.26
C PHE A 130 -8.76 29.08 -10.69
N GLY A 131 -7.84 28.53 -11.48
CA GLY A 131 -7.64 28.89 -12.89
C GLY A 131 -7.81 27.72 -13.84
N VAL A 132 -8.11 28.01 -15.11
CA VAL A 132 -8.24 27.01 -16.19
C VAL A 132 -6.94 26.20 -16.35
N LYS A 133 -5.76 26.84 -16.17
CA LYS A 133 -4.45 26.17 -16.18
C LYS A 133 -4.37 25.05 -15.13
N ARG A 134 -4.93 25.28 -13.94
CA ARG A 134 -4.95 24.30 -12.84
C ARG A 134 -5.83 23.10 -13.15
N VAL A 135 -7.03 23.36 -13.67
CA VAL A 135 -7.96 22.31 -14.10
C VAL A 135 -7.33 21.47 -15.21
N LEU A 136 -6.74 22.10 -16.22
CA LEU A 136 -6.08 21.39 -17.32
C LEU A 136 -4.93 20.51 -16.84
N VAL A 137 -4.08 21.00 -15.94
CA VAL A 137 -2.95 20.22 -15.40
C VAL A 137 -3.45 19.02 -14.59
N ARG A 138 -4.39 19.22 -13.65
CA ARG A 138 -4.95 18.10 -12.85
C ARG A 138 -5.69 17.08 -13.70
N SER A 139 -6.51 17.54 -14.64
CA SER A 139 -7.22 16.65 -15.56
C SER A 139 -6.24 15.89 -16.45
N SER A 140 -5.19 16.53 -16.96
CA SER A 140 -4.15 15.88 -17.77
C SER A 140 -3.38 14.82 -16.99
N THR A 141 -2.98 15.10 -15.75
CA THR A 141 -2.27 14.15 -14.89
C THR A 141 -3.15 12.93 -14.60
N LEU A 142 -4.42 13.15 -14.23
CA LEU A 142 -5.36 12.07 -13.99
C LEU A 142 -5.59 11.23 -15.26
N LEU A 143 -5.77 11.87 -16.41
CA LEU A 143 -5.95 11.19 -17.69
C LEU A 143 -4.73 10.32 -18.00
N ALA A 144 -3.53 10.88 -17.89
CA ALA A 144 -2.28 10.17 -18.19
C ALA A 144 -2.13 8.91 -17.34
N ILE A 145 -2.48 8.98 -16.05
CA ILE A 145 -2.43 7.82 -15.14
C ILE A 145 -3.49 6.79 -15.52
N VAL A 146 -4.75 7.21 -15.73
CA VAL A 146 -5.84 6.28 -16.08
C VAL A 146 -5.59 5.58 -17.42
N PHE A 147 -5.04 6.28 -18.42
CA PHE A 147 -4.70 5.67 -19.71
C PHE A 147 -3.55 4.67 -19.63
N LYS A 148 -2.63 4.84 -18.66
CA LYS A 148 -1.48 3.96 -18.47
C LYS A 148 -1.77 2.78 -17.54
N VAL A 149 -2.72 2.91 -16.63
CA VAL A 149 -3.06 1.89 -15.63
C VAL A 149 -4.35 1.20 -16.04
N THR A 150 -4.21 0.04 -16.68
CA THR A 150 -5.35 -0.76 -17.16
C THR A 150 -5.87 -1.75 -16.12
N HIS A 151 -5.02 -2.20 -15.19
CA HIS A 151 -5.39 -3.11 -14.12
C HIS A 151 -5.15 -2.50 -12.75
N PHE A 152 -6.13 -2.69 -11.87
CA PHE A 152 -6.11 -2.14 -10.51
C PHE A 152 -5.11 -2.86 -9.59
N TRP A 153 -5.00 -4.19 -9.68
CA TRP A 153 -4.14 -4.98 -8.79
C TRP A 153 -2.64 -4.72 -8.96
N PRO A 154 -2.07 -4.71 -10.19
CA PRO A 154 -0.67 -4.35 -10.37
C PRO A 154 -0.37 -2.92 -9.93
N LEU A 155 -1.32 -1.98 -10.03
CA LEU A 155 -1.15 -0.63 -9.49
C LEU A 155 -1.01 -0.65 -7.96
N LEU A 156 -1.85 -1.41 -7.25
CA LEU A 156 -1.77 -1.52 -5.80
C LEU A 156 -0.44 -2.13 -5.36
N ASP A 157 0.01 -3.19 -6.05
CA ASP A 157 1.28 -3.85 -5.76
C ASP A 157 2.47 -2.91 -6.04
N PHE A 158 2.42 -2.16 -7.15
CA PHE A 158 3.42 -1.12 -7.47
C PHE A 158 3.49 -0.04 -6.39
N VAL A 159 2.35 0.54 -5.99
CA VAL A 159 2.29 1.62 -4.98
C VAL A 159 2.74 1.09 -3.61
N GLY A 160 2.36 -0.14 -3.27
CA GLY A 160 2.77 -0.86 -2.08
C GLY A 160 4.28 -1.11 -2.01
N GLY A 161 4.82 -1.73 -3.06
CA GLY A 161 6.23 -2.10 -3.18
C GLY A 161 7.18 -0.90 -3.28
N SER A 162 6.72 0.22 -3.84
CA SER A 162 7.53 1.42 -3.98
C SER A 162 7.32 2.41 -2.82
N THR A 163 6.40 3.37 -2.98
CA THR A 163 6.21 4.52 -2.09
C THR A 163 5.84 4.10 -0.67
N LEU A 164 4.93 3.14 -0.50
CA LEU A 164 4.51 2.72 0.83
C LEU A 164 5.60 1.95 1.58
N THR A 165 6.41 1.15 0.87
CA THR A 165 7.58 0.50 1.45
C THR A 165 8.62 1.52 1.94
N LEU A 166 8.88 2.57 1.15
CA LEU A 166 9.77 3.66 1.57
C LEU A 166 9.26 4.37 2.82
N THR A 167 8.00 4.79 2.82
CA THR A 167 7.39 5.56 3.91
C THR A 167 7.06 4.74 5.16
N SER A 168 6.80 3.44 5.03
CA SER A 168 6.36 2.58 6.13
C SER A 168 7.48 1.75 6.75
N LEU A 169 8.54 1.43 6.00
CA LEU A 169 9.66 0.61 6.50
C LEU A 169 10.97 1.40 6.54
N ILE A 170 11.37 2.02 5.44
CA ILE A 170 12.73 2.58 5.28
C ILE A 170 12.87 3.91 6.03
N PHE A 171 12.04 4.91 5.72
CA PHE A 171 12.12 6.24 6.32
C PHE A 171 11.90 6.24 7.85
N PRO A 172 10.93 5.50 8.42
CA PRO A 172 10.76 5.45 9.87
C PRO A 172 11.99 4.89 10.59
N CYS A 173 12.64 3.86 10.03
CA CYS A 173 13.87 3.29 10.58
C CYS A 173 15.03 4.29 10.52
N LEU A 174 15.21 4.96 9.38
CA LEU A 174 16.25 5.98 9.22
C LEU A 174 16.04 7.15 10.19
N PHE A 175 14.85 7.76 10.18
CA PHE A 175 14.55 8.89 11.06
C PHE A 175 14.68 8.52 12.54
N TYR A 176 14.26 7.31 12.93
CA TYR A 176 14.40 6.87 14.32
C TYR A 176 15.86 6.77 14.76
N LEU A 177 16.74 6.19 13.94
CA LEU A 177 18.17 6.09 14.24
C LEU A 177 18.82 7.47 14.33
N TYR A 178 18.60 8.32 13.32
CA TYR A 178 19.18 9.66 13.28
C TYR A 178 18.70 10.55 14.43
N LEU A 179 17.40 10.51 14.76
CA LEU A 179 16.85 11.30 15.88
C LEU A 179 17.35 10.81 17.23
N THR A 180 17.45 9.49 17.44
CA THR A 180 17.93 8.92 18.71
C THR A 180 19.38 9.32 18.97
N VAL A 181 20.24 9.21 17.96
CA VAL A 181 21.67 9.58 18.06
C VAL A 181 21.83 11.10 18.16
N GLY A 182 21.00 11.87 17.45
CA GLY A 182 20.94 13.32 17.61
C GLY A 182 20.59 13.76 19.02
N GLU A 183 19.60 13.11 19.65
CA GLU A 183 19.19 13.38 21.04
C GLU A 183 20.32 13.02 22.03
N GLN A 184 21.01 11.90 21.82
CA GLN A 184 22.16 11.51 22.64
C GLN A 184 23.30 12.53 22.55
N LYS A 185 23.69 12.93 21.32
CA LYS A 185 24.73 13.93 21.07
C LYS A 185 24.37 15.29 21.69
N ALA A 186 23.10 15.69 21.62
CA ALA A 186 22.61 16.91 22.26
C ALA A 186 22.73 16.84 23.80
N LYS A 187 22.36 15.72 24.43
CA LYS A 187 22.48 15.53 25.88
C LYS A 187 23.93 15.53 26.36
N GLU A 188 24.84 14.90 25.61
CA GLU A 188 26.28 14.91 25.90
C GLU A 188 26.86 16.32 25.80
N ASN A 189 26.53 17.07 24.74
CA ASN A 189 26.98 18.44 24.57
C ASN A 189 26.53 19.36 25.73
N VAL A 190 25.33 19.16 26.26
CA VAL A 190 24.83 19.90 27.44
C VAL A 190 25.57 19.50 28.71
N ARG A 191 25.93 18.22 28.87
CA ARG A 191 26.66 17.71 30.03
C ARG A 191 28.13 18.15 30.05
N GLU A 192 28.75 18.30 28.88
CA GLU A 192 30.14 18.76 28.72
C GLU A 192 30.28 20.29 28.66
N ALA A 193 29.16 21.04 28.64
CA ALA A 193 29.20 22.50 28.59
C ALA A 193 29.86 23.09 29.85
N PRO A 194 30.92 23.92 29.71
CA PRO A 194 31.55 24.55 30.86
C PRO A 194 30.59 25.53 31.54
N LYS A 195 30.56 25.54 32.89
CA LYS A 195 29.71 26.42 33.71
C LYS A 195 29.92 27.93 33.46
N ASN A 196 30.98 28.30 32.76
CA ASN A 196 31.36 29.67 32.48
C ASN A 196 30.95 30.07 31.05
N GLY A 197 29.64 30.14 30.80
CA GLY A 197 28.99 30.98 29.79
C GLY A 197 29.48 30.99 28.33
N LEU A 198 30.35 30.09 27.89
CA LEU A 198 31.01 30.19 26.58
C LEU A 198 30.82 28.94 25.70
N ALA A 199 30.17 29.21 24.56
CA ALA A 199 30.00 28.39 23.35
C ALA A 199 29.43 26.98 23.52
N VAL A 200 28.11 26.87 23.41
CA VAL A 200 27.45 25.62 22.97
C VAL A 200 28.08 25.20 21.65
N LYS A 201 28.75 24.04 21.64
CA LYS A 201 29.38 23.43 20.47
C LYS A 201 28.37 23.42 19.31
N LYS A 202 28.75 24.03 18.19
CA LYS A 202 27.92 24.20 16.99
C LYS A 202 27.27 22.86 16.62
N ASN A 203 25.97 22.85 16.36
CA ASN A 203 25.21 21.66 15.96
C ASN A 203 25.76 21.09 14.64
N GLU A 204 26.79 20.27 14.73
CA GLU A 204 27.32 19.53 13.60
C GLU A 204 26.29 18.44 13.23
N PRO A 205 25.92 18.32 11.94
CA PRO A 205 24.96 17.32 11.51
C PRO A 205 25.43 15.92 11.92
N VAL A 206 24.48 15.08 12.31
CA VAL A 206 24.79 13.69 12.71
C VAL A 206 25.28 12.95 11.47
N SER A 207 26.51 12.46 11.50
CA SER A 207 27.09 11.66 10.41
C SER A 207 26.56 10.22 10.43
N PHE A 208 26.56 9.53 9.30
CA PHE A 208 26.19 8.11 9.24
C PHE A 208 27.12 7.23 10.11
N VAL A 209 28.40 7.61 10.22
CA VAL A 209 29.35 6.92 11.12
C VAL A 209 28.96 7.09 12.58
N ASP A 210 28.54 8.30 12.97
CA ASP A 210 28.03 8.57 14.33
C ASP A 210 26.82 7.67 14.63
N VAL A 211 25.95 7.43 13.64
CA VAL A 211 24.78 6.55 13.80
C VAL A 211 25.19 5.10 14.02
N LEU A 212 26.19 4.62 13.28
CA LEU A 212 26.64 3.23 13.37
C LEU A 212 27.37 2.94 14.69
N GLU A 213 28.16 3.90 15.18
CA GLU A 213 28.99 3.72 16.38
C GLU A 213 28.22 3.92 17.68
N ARG A 214 27.29 4.90 17.72
CA ARG A 214 26.59 5.30 18.95
C ARG A 214 25.24 4.61 19.15
N SER A 215 24.65 4.05 18.10
CA SER A 215 23.35 3.38 18.22
C SER A 215 23.47 2.05 18.99
N ASN A 216 22.40 1.68 19.71
CA ASN A 216 22.32 0.38 20.36
C ASN A 216 22.35 -0.73 19.30
N LYS A 217 23.24 -1.72 19.47
CA LYS A 217 23.45 -2.84 18.52
C LYS A 217 22.16 -3.58 18.17
N VAL A 218 21.26 -3.78 19.14
CA VAL A 218 19.97 -4.46 18.90
C VAL A 218 19.07 -3.61 18.01
N THR A 219 18.89 -2.33 18.34
CA THR A 219 18.08 -1.40 17.56
C THR A 219 18.62 -1.22 16.15
N LEU A 220 19.94 -1.07 16.02
CA LEU A 220 20.62 -0.94 14.73
C LEU A 220 20.43 -2.19 13.87
N PHE A 221 20.59 -3.38 14.46
CA PHE A 221 20.35 -4.65 13.78
C PHE A 221 18.90 -4.75 13.28
N CYS A 222 17.91 -4.47 14.13
CA CYS A 222 16.50 -4.49 13.75
C CYS A 222 16.19 -3.51 12.61
N CYS A 223 16.65 -2.25 12.72
CA CYS A 223 16.42 -1.24 11.68
C CYS A 223 17.07 -1.63 10.36
N THR A 224 18.30 -2.16 10.40
CA THR A 224 19.04 -2.60 9.21
C THR A 224 18.35 -3.79 8.55
N PHE A 225 17.88 -4.76 9.35
CA PHE A 225 17.13 -5.91 8.86
C PHE A 225 15.82 -5.48 8.18
N ILE A 226 15.03 -4.61 8.82
CA ILE A 226 13.78 -4.09 8.24
C ILE A 226 14.04 -3.32 6.95
N ALA A 227 15.08 -2.47 6.93
CA ALA A 227 15.43 -1.71 5.75
C ALA A 227 15.87 -2.61 4.58
N LEU A 228 16.71 -3.63 4.85
CA LEU A 228 17.13 -4.60 3.83
C LEU A 228 15.95 -5.40 3.29
N PHE A 229 15.09 -5.92 4.19
CA PHE A 229 13.89 -6.64 3.80
C PHE A 229 12.94 -5.77 2.98
N GLY A 230 12.73 -4.52 3.40
CA GLY A 230 11.92 -3.54 2.66
C GLY A 230 12.51 -3.22 1.29
N ILE A 231 13.82 -3.02 1.17
CA ILE A 231 14.46 -2.75 -0.13
C ILE A 231 14.32 -3.95 -1.08
N ILE A 232 14.62 -5.16 -0.60
CA ILE A 232 14.56 -6.38 -1.43
C ILE A 232 13.11 -6.68 -1.83
N GLY A 233 12.20 -6.73 -0.85
CA GLY A 233 10.78 -7.00 -1.09
C GLY A 233 10.12 -5.91 -1.94
N GLY A 234 10.41 -4.64 -1.65
CA GLY A 234 9.87 -3.51 -2.39
C GLY A 234 10.36 -3.47 -3.83
N ALA A 235 11.65 -3.71 -4.08
CA ALA A 235 12.20 -3.77 -5.42
C ALA A 235 11.62 -4.95 -6.22
N ALA A 236 11.49 -6.13 -5.60
CA ALA A 236 10.91 -7.31 -6.23
C ALA A 236 9.44 -7.09 -6.61
N ALA A 237 8.60 -6.62 -5.67
CA ALA A 237 7.19 -6.32 -5.92
C ALA A 237 7.02 -5.24 -7.00
N THR A 238 7.80 -4.16 -6.91
CA THR A 238 7.77 -3.09 -7.92
C THR A 238 8.14 -3.60 -9.31
N PHE A 239 9.15 -4.47 -9.42
CA PHE A 239 9.55 -5.05 -10.69
C PHE A 239 8.48 -6.00 -11.26
N SER A 240 7.90 -6.86 -10.42
CA SER A 240 6.79 -7.74 -10.80
C SER A 240 5.58 -6.94 -11.29
N ALA A 241 5.19 -5.90 -10.56
CA ALA A 241 4.08 -5.04 -10.93
C ALA A 241 4.33 -4.31 -12.28
N ILE A 242 5.52 -3.76 -12.50
CA ILE A 242 5.87 -3.13 -13.79
C ILE A 242 5.80 -4.15 -14.92
N ARG A 243 6.28 -5.37 -14.69
CA ARG A 243 6.22 -6.45 -15.67
C ARG A 243 4.77 -6.76 -16.04
N GLU A 244 3.89 -6.96 -15.06
CA GLU A 244 2.46 -7.21 -15.29
C GLU A 244 1.78 -6.07 -16.04
N MET A 245 2.06 -4.82 -15.66
CA MET A 245 1.52 -3.64 -16.35
C MET A 245 2.01 -3.53 -17.80
N SER A 246 3.19 -4.05 -18.12
CA SER A 246 3.75 -4.00 -19.49
C SER A 246 3.13 -5.02 -20.46
N TYR A 247 2.61 -6.14 -19.94
CA TYR A 247 1.96 -7.18 -20.74
C TYR A 247 0.43 -7.06 -20.76
N ALA A 248 -0.13 -6.12 -20.00
CA ALA A 248 -1.57 -5.92 -19.92
C ALA A 248 -2.16 -5.45 -21.25
N HIS A 249 -2.94 -6.32 -21.89
CA HIS A 249 -3.76 -5.96 -23.03
C HIS A 249 -4.98 -5.13 -22.59
N PHE A 250 -5.32 -4.11 -23.38
CA PHE A 250 -6.43 -3.20 -23.09
C PHE A 250 -7.77 -3.94 -23.19
N ILE A 251 -8.36 -4.32 -22.05
CA ILE A 251 -9.73 -4.84 -21.99
C ILE A 251 -10.65 -3.64 -21.71
N PRO A 252 -11.64 -3.35 -22.57
CA PRO A 252 -12.53 -2.22 -22.37
C PRO A 252 -13.33 -2.39 -21.06
N PRO A 253 -13.46 -1.32 -20.24
CA PRO A 253 -14.12 -1.45 -18.95
C PRO A 253 -15.63 -1.65 -19.14
N CYS A 254 -16.22 -2.45 -18.26
CA CYS A 254 -17.61 -2.91 -18.38
C CYS A 254 -18.66 -1.78 -18.40
N TYR A 255 -18.38 -0.59 -17.88
CA TYR A 255 -19.30 0.55 -17.96
C TYR A 255 -19.42 1.12 -19.39
N VAL A 256 -18.46 0.83 -20.27
CA VAL A 256 -18.47 1.28 -21.67
C VAL A 256 -19.34 0.36 -22.53
N SER A 257 -19.59 -0.89 -22.11
CA SER A 257 -20.47 -1.80 -22.86
C SER A 257 -21.93 -1.32 -22.89
N ALA A 258 -22.37 -0.59 -21.86
CA ALA A 258 -23.68 0.09 -21.83
C ALA A 258 -23.82 1.17 -22.91
N PHE A 259 -22.70 1.78 -23.34
CA PHE A 259 -22.67 2.78 -24.40
C PHE A 259 -22.35 2.17 -25.77
N LEU A 260 -21.66 1.02 -25.82
CA LEU A 260 -21.26 0.33 -27.05
C LEU A 260 -22.31 -0.66 -27.58
N ASN A 261 -23.44 -0.86 -26.89
CA ASN A 261 -24.55 -1.70 -27.33
C ASN A 261 -24.10 -3.12 -27.76
N ILE A 262 -23.09 -3.66 -27.07
CA ILE A 262 -22.56 -5.01 -27.33
C ILE A 262 -23.47 -6.01 -26.59
N THR A 263 -24.49 -6.50 -27.29
CA THR A 263 -25.33 -7.62 -26.86
C THR A 263 -24.61 -8.93 -27.12
N ASP A 264 -23.62 -9.27 -26.29
CA ASP A 264 -23.04 -10.61 -26.28
C ASP A 264 -23.80 -11.49 -25.26
N PRO A 265 -24.54 -12.53 -25.70
CA PRO A 265 -25.34 -13.38 -24.80
C PRO A 265 -24.50 -14.20 -23.81
N ASN A 266 -23.17 -14.22 -23.98
CA ASN A 266 -22.21 -14.88 -23.09
C ASN A 266 -21.50 -13.93 -22.11
N ASN A 267 -21.81 -12.62 -22.11
CA ASN A 267 -21.20 -11.63 -21.19
C ASN A 267 -21.89 -11.54 -19.82
N GLY A 268 -22.38 -12.66 -19.29
CA GLY A 268 -22.68 -12.76 -17.87
C GLY A 268 -21.35 -12.77 -17.12
N GLY A 269 -21.01 -11.67 -16.44
CA GLY A 269 -19.71 -11.45 -15.79
C GLY A 269 -19.00 -12.73 -15.33
N HIS A 270 -17.80 -12.93 -15.85
CA HIS A 270 -16.88 -14.02 -15.54
C HIS A 270 -16.83 -14.27 -14.03
N THR A 271 -17.49 -15.33 -13.58
CA THR A 271 -17.48 -15.74 -12.16
C THR A 271 -16.51 -16.91 -12.02
N ASN A 272 -15.58 -16.80 -11.07
CA ASN A 272 -14.66 -17.88 -10.72
C ASN A 272 -15.40 -18.85 -9.79
N CYS A 273 -15.89 -19.94 -10.35
CA CYS A 273 -16.60 -20.95 -9.58
C CYS A 273 -15.69 -21.74 -8.64
N CYS A 274 -16.28 -22.37 -7.62
CA CYS A 274 -15.53 -23.10 -6.60
C CYS A 274 -14.95 -24.43 -7.13
N GLY A 275 -14.00 -25.00 -6.38
CA GLY A 275 -13.35 -26.28 -6.64
C GLY A 275 -12.05 -26.16 -7.43
N ALA A 276 -11.17 -27.17 -7.31
CA ALA A 276 -9.84 -27.19 -7.95
C ALA A 276 -9.88 -27.01 -9.48
N TYR A 277 -11.01 -27.34 -10.12
CA TYR A 277 -11.23 -27.19 -11.56
C TYR A 277 -12.22 -26.07 -11.93
N GLN A 278 -12.59 -25.21 -10.97
CA GLN A 278 -13.51 -24.07 -11.16
C GLN A 278 -14.85 -24.44 -11.79
N ASN A 279 -15.40 -25.60 -11.43
CA ASN A 279 -16.59 -26.19 -12.05
C ASN A 279 -17.77 -26.38 -11.09
N ILE A 280 -17.70 -25.84 -9.87
CA ILE A 280 -18.77 -25.97 -8.87
C ILE A 280 -19.56 -24.66 -8.78
N SER A 281 -20.80 -24.68 -9.27
CA SER A 281 -21.73 -23.55 -9.18
C SER A 281 -22.91 -23.85 -8.25
N MET A 282 -23.34 -22.86 -7.46
CA MET A 282 -24.55 -22.92 -6.64
C MET A 282 -25.82 -23.12 -7.50
N TYR A 283 -25.79 -22.65 -8.74
CA TYR A 283 -26.91 -22.74 -9.69
C TYR A 283 -26.90 -24.03 -10.55
N GLY A 284 -26.05 -25.00 -10.19
CA GLY A 284 -25.96 -26.30 -10.85
C GLY A 284 -25.12 -26.28 -12.13
N ASN A 285 -25.58 -25.62 -13.20
CA ASN A 285 -24.95 -25.72 -14.52
C ASN A 285 -23.69 -24.86 -14.63
N ALA A 286 -22.54 -25.45 -14.31
CA ALA A 286 -21.25 -24.78 -14.30
C ALA A 286 -20.86 -24.15 -15.65
N SER A 287 -21.21 -24.79 -16.78
CA SER A 287 -20.87 -24.30 -18.12
C SER A 287 -21.57 -22.98 -18.51
N LEU A 288 -22.64 -22.60 -17.81
CA LEU A 288 -23.41 -21.39 -18.10
C LEU A 288 -23.04 -20.21 -17.19
N TYR A 289 -22.46 -20.49 -16.01
CA TYR A 289 -22.24 -19.49 -14.96
C TYR A 289 -20.78 -19.36 -14.53
N CYS A 290 -19.92 -20.33 -14.87
CA CYS A 290 -18.50 -20.33 -14.55
C CYS A 290 -17.69 -19.87 -15.75
N SER A 291 -16.63 -19.13 -15.49
CA SER A 291 -15.63 -18.78 -16.51
C SER A 291 -14.86 -20.02 -16.95
N GLU A 292 -14.34 -20.03 -18.17
CA GLU A 292 -13.39 -21.06 -18.58
C GLU A 292 -12.19 -21.05 -17.62
N PRO A 293 -11.76 -22.23 -17.14
CA PRO A 293 -10.69 -22.31 -16.17
C PRO A 293 -9.37 -21.84 -16.78
N ASP A 294 -8.82 -20.74 -16.26
CA ASP A 294 -7.49 -20.28 -16.63
C ASP A 294 -6.45 -21.05 -15.82
N PHE A 295 -5.96 -22.14 -16.41
CA PHE A 295 -4.95 -23.02 -15.81
C PHE A 295 -3.52 -22.49 -15.93
N LYS A 296 -3.29 -21.36 -16.63
CA LYS A 296 -1.93 -20.80 -16.77
C LYS A 296 -1.28 -20.48 -15.43
N PHE A 297 -2.11 -20.17 -14.42
CA PHE A 297 -1.67 -19.89 -13.05
C PHE A 297 -1.01 -21.09 -12.33
N TYR A 298 -1.26 -22.34 -12.75
CA TYR A 298 -0.67 -23.54 -12.11
C TYR A 298 0.57 -24.07 -12.84
N THR A 299 0.90 -23.51 -14.01
CA THR A 299 1.96 -24.02 -14.88
C THR A 299 3.25 -23.20 -14.86
N ASP A 300 3.28 -22.10 -14.10
CA ASP A 300 4.48 -21.29 -13.86
C ASP A 300 5.10 -21.57 -12.48
#